data_AF-B8D3L1-F1
#
_entry.id   AF-B8D3L1-F1
#
_cell.length_a   1.000
_cell.length_b   1.000
_cell.length_c   1.000
_cell.angle_alpha   90.00
_cell.angle_beta   90.00
_cell.angle_gamma   90.00
#
_symmetry.space_group_name_H-M   'P 1'
#
loop_
_entity.id
_entity.type
_entity.pdbx_description
1 polymer ?
#
loop_
_entity_poly.entity_id
_entity_poly.type
_entity_poly.pdbx_seq_one_letter_code
_entity_poly.pdbx_strand_id
1 'polypeptide(L)'
;MEDGKILVGFIHESVLAGDFIAVNGGFSVKIAAGKTVVLHGRGRVWLLTGETCIAISEKGAIIIDHLYCEKALLIGIQYPVIARYVKTLEAYTRRVHIGELNSGKWVASSMSNVDKVSVATALFMDPHSHISEIEYMDSIHYGY
;
A
#
# COMPACT_ATOMS: atom_id res chain seq x y z
N MET A 1 -3.75 -5.61 27.28
CA MET A 1 -4.40 -4.41 26.72
C MET A 1 -3.54 -4.03 25.53
N GLU A 2 -3.99 -4.34 24.31
CA GLU A 2 -3.23 -3.96 23.10
C GLU A 2 -3.28 -2.44 22.97
N ASP A 3 -2.10 -1.83 22.84
CA ASP A 3 -1.91 -0.38 22.89
C ASP A 3 -2.21 0.21 21.50
N GLY A 4 -3.51 0.40 21.22
CA GLY A 4 -4.01 0.91 19.95
C GLY A 4 -4.05 2.43 19.91
N LYS A 5 -3.54 3.04 18.83
CA LYS A 5 -3.59 4.49 18.57
C LYS A 5 -4.55 4.78 17.44
N ILE A 6 -5.61 5.54 17.74
CA ILE A 6 -6.53 6.09 16.73
C ILE A 6 -6.31 7.61 16.68
N LEU A 7 -5.87 8.10 15.53
CA LEU A 7 -5.50 9.50 15.30
C LEU A 7 -6.40 10.10 14.23
N VAL A 8 -7.06 11.20 14.54
CA VAL A 8 -7.99 11.88 13.63
C VAL A 8 -7.57 13.33 13.44
N GLY A 9 -7.57 13.81 12.20
CA GLY A 9 -7.22 15.19 11.86
C GLY A 9 -5.97 15.29 10.99
N PHE A 10 -5.12 16.28 11.25
CA PHE A 10 -3.85 16.44 10.54
C PHE A 10 -2.70 15.99 11.46
N ILE A 11 -2.05 14.87 11.11
CA ILE A 11 -0.99 14.26 11.90
C ILE A 11 0.36 14.63 11.31
N HIS A 12 1.19 15.28 12.13
CA HIS A 12 2.56 15.66 11.75
C HIS A 12 3.52 15.14 12.81
N GLU A 13 4.05 13.94 12.59
CA GLU A 13 4.94 13.27 13.53
C GLU A 13 6.13 12.66 12.80
N SER A 14 7.28 12.56 13.47
CA SER A 14 8.41 11.85 12.89
C SER A 14 8.18 10.34 12.88
N VAL A 15 7.64 9.78 13.97
CA VAL A 15 7.45 8.34 14.13
C VAL A 15 6.09 8.06 14.77
N LEU A 16 5.27 7.29 14.06
CA LEU A 16 4.06 6.66 14.58
C LEU A 16 4.36 5.18 14.80
N ALA A 17 4.39 4.74 16.06
CA ALA A 17 4.65 3.35 16.43
C ALA A 17 3.64 2.83 17.47
N GLY A 18 3.27 1.55 17.35
CA GLY A 18 2.34 0.84 18.24
C GLY A 18 1.84 -0.46 17.60
N ASP A 19 1.17 -1.33 18.36
CA ASP A 19 0.66 -2.59 17.82
C ASP A 19 -0.42 -2.34 16.76
N PHE A 20 -1.37 -1.46 17.07
CA PHE A 20 -2.40 -1.03 16.16
C PHE A 20 -2.36 0.49 15.98
N ILE A 21 -2.24 0.97 14.75
CA ILE A 21 -2.26 2.39 14.41
C ILE A 21 -3.33 2.61 13.36
N ALA A 22 -4.26 3.53 13.61
CA ALA A 22 -5.21 3.99 12.62
C ALA A 22 -5.17 5.52 12.53
N VAL A 23 -4.89 6.04 11.34
CA VAL A 23 -4.91 7.47 11.03
C VAL A 23 -6.07 7.75 10.09
N ASN A 24 -6.92 8.72 10.45
CA ASN A 24 -7.99 9.21 9.60
C ASN A 24 -7.86 10.73 9.38
N GLY A 25 -7.42 11.13 8.19
CA GLY A 25 -7.31 12.52 7.80
C GLY A 25 -6.04 12.82 6.98
N GLY A 26 -5.41 13.94 7.28
CA GLY A 26 -4.16 14.35 6.66
C GLY A 26 -2.96 13.82 7.45
N PHE A 27 -1.90 13.36 6.78
CA PHE A 27 -0.68 12.96 7.48
C PHE A 27 0.60 13.31 6.72
N SER A 28 1.63 13.65 7.48
CA SER A 28 3.01 13.77 7.01
C SER A 28 3.90 13.14 8.06
N VAL A 29 4.34 11.91 7.77
CA VAL A 29 5.04 11.05 8.72
C VAL A 29 6.35 10.54 8.11
N LYS A 30 7.43 10.44 8.89
CA LYS A 30 8.63 9.76 8.37
C LYS A 30 8.47 8.25 8.48
N ILE A 31 8.08 7.75 9.64
CA ILE A 31 7.93 6.31 9.89
C ILE A 31 6.56 6.03 10.48
N ALA A 32 5.84 5.07 9.90
CA ALA A 32 4.66 4.46 10.50
C ALA A 32 4.90 2.95 10.61
N ALA A 33 5.02 2.44 11.84
CA ALA A 33 5.45 1.07 12.13
C ALA A 33 4.55 0.41 13.17
N GLY A 34 4.02 -0.77 12.88
CA GLY A 34 3.19 -1.49 13.84
C GLY A 34 2.83 -2.90 13.38
N LYS A 35 2.08 -3.64 14.19
CA LYS A 35 1.51 -4.92 13.74
C LYS A 35 0.49 -4.67 12.64
N THR A 36 -0.42 -3.73 12.88
CA THR A 36 -1.41 -3.26 11.91
C THR A 36 -1.36 -1.74 11.82
N VAL A 37 -1.18 -1.22 10.60
CA VAL A 37 -1.18 0.22 10.32
C VAL A 37 -2.23 0.53 9.27
N VAL A 38 -3.18 1.41 9.60
CA VAL A 38 -4.25 1.87 8.72
C VAL A 38 -4.08 3.36 8.47
N LEU A 39 -3.88 3.74 7.21
CA LEU A 39 -3.80 5.12 6.77
C LEU A 39 -5.00 5.42 5.88
N HIS A 40 -5.98 6.16 6.40
CA HIS A 40 -7.15 6.59 5.68
C HIS A 40 -7.14 8.10 5.48
N GLY A 41 -7.26 8.57 4.24
CA GLY A 41 -7.37 9.99 3.92
C GLY A 41 -6.38 10.43 2.85
N ARG A 42 -5.43 11.30 3.21
CA ARG A 42 -4.41 11.85 2.30
C ARG A 42 -3.10 12.13 3.03
N GLY A 43 -1.97 12.04 2.34
CA GLY A 43 -0.71 12.37 3.00
C GLY A 43 0.52 11.72 2.40
N ARG A 44 1.62 11.82 3.12
CA ARG A 44 2.88 11.15 2.77
C ARG A 44 3.47 10.42 3.97
N VAL A 45 3.98 9.22 3.71
CA VAL A 45 4.82 8.47 4.65
C VAL A 45 6.10 8.04 3.94
N TRP A 46 7.25 8.27 4.56
CA TRP A 46 8.53 7.86 3.97
C TRP A 46 8.76 6.34 4.10
N LEU A 47 8.45 5.76 5.27
CA LEU A 47 8.51 4.32 5.53
C LEU A 47 7.23 3.85 6.24
N LEU A 48 6.52 2.93 5.60
CA LEU A 48 5.40 2.20 6.16
C LEU A 48 5.80 0.73 6.34
N THR A 49 5.71 0.21 7.57
CA THR A 49 6.12 -1.17 7.85
C THR A 49 5.24 -1.85 8.90
N GLY A 50 5.08 -3.17 8.78
CA GLY A 50 4.28 -3.96 9.71
C GLY A 50 3.90 -5.34 9.22
N GLU A 51 3.11 -6.09 9.98
CA GLU A 51 2.51 -7.33 9.46
C GLU A 51 1.43 -6.97 8.42
N THR A 52 0.52 -6.06 8.77
CA THR A 52 -0.57 -5.63 7.88
C THR A 52 -0.59 -4.11 7.71
N CYS A 53 -0.47 -3.67 6.46
CA CYS A 53 -0.46 -2.27 6.09
C CYS A 53 -1.64 -1.95 5.16
N ILE A 54 -2.49 -1.04 5.57
CA ILE A 54 -3.69 -0.64 4.83
C ILE A 54 -3.57 0.84 4.49
N ALA A 55 -3.64 1.19 3.22
CA ALA A 55 -3.69 2.57 2.75
C ALA A 55 -4.94 2.78 1.90
N ILE A 56 -5.80 3.70 2.33
CA ILE A 56 -7.07 4.01 1.65
C ILE A 56 -7.11 5.51 1.35
N SER A 57 -6.98 5.88 0.08
CA SER A 57 -7.02 7.28 -0.35
C SER A 57 -8.42 7.71 -0.77
N GLU A 58 -8.99 8.66 -0.01
CA GLU A 58 -10.34 9.20 -0.22
C GLU A 58 -10.32 10.71 -0.52
N LYS A 59 -9.62 11.51 0.30
CA LYS A 59 -9.66 13.00 0.25
C LYS A 59 -8.45 13.63 -0.46
N GLY A 60 -7.60 12.81 -1.04
CA GLY A 60 -6.36 13.17 -1.72
C GLY A 60 -5.46 11.94 -1.87
N ALA A 61 -4.39 12.06 -2.64
CA ALA A 61 -3.46 10.96 -2.80
C ALA A 61 -2.75 10.61 -1.47
N ILE A 62 -2.44 9.34 -1.30
CA ILE A 62 -1.50 8.87 -0.29
C ILE A 62 -0.21 8.49 -1.00
N ILE A 63 0.90 9.07 -0.55
CA ILE A 63 2.24 8.83 -1.10
C ILE A 63 3.04 8.01 -0.08
N ILE A 64 3.58 6.88 -0.51
CA ILE A 64 4.39 5.98 0.31
C ILE A 64 5.74 5.83 -0.39
N ASP A 65 6.83 6.30 0.22
CA ASP A 65 8.14 6.16 -0.42
C ASP A 65 8.65 4.69 -0.33
N HIS A 66 8.53 4.06 0.84
CA HIS A 66 8.90 2.66 1.04
C HIS A 66 7.85 1.92 1.86
N LEU A 67 7.41 0.76 1.36
CA LEU A 67 6.48 -0.13 2.04
C LEU A 67 7.14 -1.50 2.26
N TYR A 68 7.24 -1.92 3.52
CA TYR A 68 7.74 -3.24 3.91
C TYR A 68 6.76 -3.91 4.86
N CYS A 69 5.84 -4.72 4.32
CA CYS A 69 4.81 -5.37 5.13
C CYS A 69 4.57 -6.81 4.71
N GLU A 70 4.13 -7.69 5.60
CA GLU A 70 3.75 -9.04 5.16
C GLU A 70 2.55 -8.95 4.20
N LYS A 71 1.54 -8.16 4.57
CA LYS A 71 0.33 -7.93 3.79
C LYS A 71 0.12 -6.44 3.55
N ALA A 72 -0.11 -6.06 2.29
CA ALA A 72 -0.47 -4.70 1.91
C ALA A 72 -1.83 -4.64 1.22
N LEU A 73 -2.70 -3.75 1.70
CA LEU A 73 -3.97 -3.41 1.08
C LEU A 73 -3.92 -1.95 0.64
N LEU A 74 -3.67 -1.70 -0.64
CA LEU A 74 -3.52 -0.37 -1.21
C LEU A 74 -4.74 -0.05 -2.08
N ILE A 75 -5.58 0.86 -1.63
CA ILE A 75 -6.87 1.15 -2.24
C ILE A 75 -7.03 2.64 -2.48
N GLY A 76 -7.04 3.04 -3.74
CA GLY A 76 -7.53 4.34 -4.17
C GLY A 76 -9.03 4.31 -4.43
N ILE A 77 -9.78 5.17 -3.73
CA ILE A 77 -11.21 5.37 -3.97
C ILE A 77 -11.39 6.42 -5.07
N GLN A 78 -11.20 7.69 -4.71
CA GLN A 78 -11.27 8.83 -5.62
C GLN A 78 -9.89 9.25 -6.13
N TYR A 79 -8.88 9.17 -5.26
CA TYR A 79 -7.48 9.51 -5.56
C TYR A 79 -6.62 8.26 -5.48
N PRO A 80 -5.47 8.20 -6.18
CA PRO A 80 -4.61 7.03 -6.15
C PRO A 80 -3.82 6.91 -4.85
N VAL A 81 -3.44 5.69 -4.51
CA VAL A 81 -2.28 5.43 -3.66
C VAL A 81 -1.05 5.37 -4.57
N ILE A 82 0.00 6.09 -4.22
CA ILE A 82 1.26 6.14 -4.97
C ILE A 82 2.35 5.57 -4.06
N ALA A 83 2.91 4.41 -4.41
CA ALA A 83 3.99 3.79 -3.67
C ALA A 83 5.26 3.72 -4.53
N ARG A 84 6.41 4.22 -4.08
CA ARG A 84 7.63 4.15 -4.91
C ARG A 84 8.23 2.75 -4.90
N TYR A 85 8.35 2.15 -3.72
CA TYR A 85 8.89 0.81 -3.53
C TYR A 85 8.00 0.00 -2.59
N VAL A 86 7.60 -1.20 -3.01
CA VAL A 86 6.73 -2.11 -2.25
C VAL A 86 7.39 -3.46 -2.17
N LYS A 87 7.67 -3.93 -0.96
CA LYS A 87 8.13 -5.29 -0.68
C LYS A 87 7.21 -6.00 0.30
N THR A 88 6.54 -7.05 -0.15
CA THR A 88 5.54 -7.76 0.65
C THR A 88 5.52 -9.27 0.45
N LEU A 89 4.79 -10.01 1.31
CA LEU A 89 4.41 -11.39 0.98
C LEU A 89 3.15 -11.40 0.13
N GLU A 90 2.16 -10.56 0.46
CA GLU A 90 0.92 -10.41 -0.28
C GLU A 90 0.55 -8.93 -0.48
N ALA A 91 0.23 -8.55 -1.71
CA ALA A 91 -0.23 -7.21 -2.05
C ALA A 91 -1.60 -7.28 -2.75
N TYR A 92 -2.54 -6.47 -2.31
CA TYR A 92 -3.77 -6.17 -3.04
C TYR A 92 -3.76 -4.70 -3.44
N THR A 93 -4.01 -4.43 -4.72
CA THR A 93 -3.98 -3.08 -5.28
C THR A 93 -5.25 -2.75 -6.03
N ARG A 94 -5.78 -1.54 -5.83
CA ARG A 94 -6.85 -0.94 -6.63
C ARG A 94 -6.60 0.54 -6.79
N ARG A 95 -6.59 1.07 -8.02
CA ARG A 95 -6.26 2.48 -8.30
C ARG A 95 -4.94 2.90 -7.62
N VAL A 96 -3.87 2.17 -7.93
CA VAL A 96 -2.55 2.35 -7.33
C VAL A 96 -1.53 2.58 -8.42
N HIS A 97 -0.55 3.45 -8.16
CA HIS A 97 0.68 3.51 -8.95
C HIS A 97 1.85 3.03 -8.09
N ILE A 98 2.58 2.03 -8.57
CA ILE A 98 3.75 1.47 -7.90
C ILE A 98 4.98 1.63 -8.82
N GLY A 99 6.07 2.20 -8.30
CA GLY A 99 7.34 2.23 -9.03
C GLY A 99 7.91 0.81 -9.15
N GLU A 100 8.25 0.19 -8.02
CA GLU A 100 8.73 -1.18 -7.97
C GLU A 100 7.91 -2.04 -7.00
N LEU A 101 7.44 -3.19 -7.48
CA LEU A 101 6.70 -4.18 -6.70
C LEU A 101 7.49 -5.49 -6.60
N ASN A 102 7.89 -5.85 -5.39
CA ASN A 102 8.43 -7.15 -5.04
C ASN A 102 7.46 -7.86 -4.10
N SER A 103 6.79 -8.92 -4.56
CA SER A 103 5.81 -9.63 -3.71
C SER A 103 5.76 -11.13 -3.96
N GLY A 104 5.48 -11.93 -2.93
CA GLY A 104 5.15 -13.34 -3.14
C GLY A 104 3.88 -13.48 -3.99
N LYS A 105 2.82 -12.78 -3.60
CA LYS A 105 1.53 -12.75 -4.29
C LYS A 105 1.09 -11.32 -4.53
N TRP A 106 0.55 -11.06 -5.71
CA TRP A 106 -0.06 -9.78 -6.06
C TRP A 106 -1.45 -9.99 -6.66
N VAL A 107 -2.45 -9.35 -6.07
CA VAL A 107 -3.81 -9.27 -6.58
C VAL A 107 -4.04 -7.85 -7.10
N ALA A 108 -4.13 -7.72 -8.42
CA ALA A 108 -4.39 -6.47 -9.11
C ALA A 108 -5.88 -6.33 -9.42
N SER A 109 -6.55 -5.39 -8.77
CA SER A 109 -7.86 -4.89 -9.17
C SER A 109 -7.71 -3.69 -10.12
N SER A 110 -8.82 -3.03 -10.46
CA SER A 110 -8.86 -2.02 -11.51
C SER A 110 -7.90 -0.84 -11.28
N MET A 111 -7.36 -0.32 -12.39
CA MET A 111 -6.49 0.87 -12.44
C MET A 111 -5.20 0.73 -11.60
N SER A 112 -4.64 -0.47 -11.51
CA SER A 112 -3.34 -0.70 -10.87
C SER A 112 -2.23 -0.60 -11.91
N ASN A 113 -1.31 0.35 -11.75
CA ASN A 113 -0.17 0.57 -12.64
C ASN A 113 1.13 0.28 -11.89
N VAL A 114 1.98 -0.59 -12.41
CA VAL A 114 3.28 -0.94 -11.82
C VAL A 114 4.37 -0.74 -12.86
N ASP A 115 5.42 0.04 -12.54
CA ASP A 115 6.49 0.26 -13.51
C ASP A 115 7.39 -0.98 -13.62
N LYS A 116 7.86 -1.52 -12.50
CA LYS A 116 8.67 -2.75 -12.47
C LYS A 116 8.08 -3.77 -11.50
N VAL A 117 7.86 -5.00 -11.98
CA VAL A 117 7.27 -6.07 -11.16
C VAL A 117 8.17 -7.30 -11.06
N SER A 118 8.34 -7.79 -9.83
CA SER A 118 8.97 -9.06 -9.47
C SER A 118 8.05 -9.79 -8.50
N VAL A 119 7.18 -10.68 -9.00
CA VAL A 119 6.21 -11.41 -8.17
C VAL A 119 6.20 -12.91 -8.45
N ALA A 120 5.92 -13.76 -7.47
CA ALA A 120 5.74 -15.19 -7.78
C ALA A 120 4.37 -15.41 -8.45
N THR A 121 3.28 -14.98 -7.81
CA THR A 121 1.93 -15.15 -8.34
C THR A 121 1.23 -13.82 -8.55
N ALA A 122 0.73 -13.57 -9.74
CA ALA A 122 -0.14 -12.44 -10.07
C ALA A 122 -1.58 -12.91 -10.37
N LEU A 123 -2.57 -12.25 -9.77
CA LEU A 123 -4.00 -12.43 -10.07
C LEU A 123 -4.59 -11.08 -10.52
N PHE A 124 -5.03 -11.01 -11.77
CA PHE A 124 -5.71 -9.85 -12.33
C PHE A 124 -7.22 -10.04 -12.22
N MET A 125 -7.86 -9.19 -11.42
CA MET A 125 -9.33 -9.17 -11.25
C MET A 125 -10.02 -8.22 -12.24
N ASP A 126 -9.26 -7.41 -12.96
CA ASP A 126 -9.77 -6.41 -13.90
C ASP A 126 -8.73 -6.16 -15.01
N PRO A 127 -9.15 -6.01 -16.28
CA PRO A 127 -8.22 -5.88 -17.42
C PRO A 127 -7.53 -4.51 -17.48
N HIS A 128 -7.95 -3.51 -16.70
CA HIS A 128 -7.39 -2.15 -16.71
C HIS A 128 -6.21 -1.98 -15.74
N SER A 129 -5.37 -3.01 -15.61
CA SER A 129 -4.09 -2.93 -14.92
C SER A 129 -2.96 -2.87 -15.93
N HIS A 130 -1.92 -2.10 -15.64
CA HIS A 130 -0.78 -1.90 -16.53
C HIS A 130 0.53 -2.26 -15.84
N ILE A 131 1.44 -2.90 -16.59
CA ILE A 131 2.79 -3.22 -16.15
C ILE A 131 3.76 -2.76 -17.23
N SER A 132 4.76 -1.96 -16.85
CA SER A 132 5.74 -1.46 -17.82
C SER A 132 6.90 -2.45 -18.05
N GLU A 133 7.41 -3.07 -16.99
CA GLU A 133 8.53 -4.01 -17.00
C GLU A 133 8.27 -5.19 -16.06
N ILE A 134 8.55 -6.41 -16.53
CA ILE A 134 8.50 -7.63 -15.73
C ILE A 134 9.93 -8.11 -15.51
N GLU A 135 10.41 -8.04 -14.27
CA GLU A 135 11.69 -8.62 -13.85
C GLU A 135 11.52 -10.11 -13.52
N TYR A 136 10.43 -10.47 -12.84
CA TYR A 136 10.09 -11.85 -12.52
C TYR A 136 8.58 -12.02 -12.36
N MET A 137 8.03 -13.09 -12.95
CA MET A 137 6.64 -13.49 -12.79
C MET A 137 6.52 -15.00 -13.05
N ASP A 138 6.14 -15.79 -12.04
CA ASP A 138 6.05 -17.26 -12.17
C ASP A 138 4.68 -17.70 -12.71
N SER A 139 3.59 -17.27 -12.05
CA SER A 139 2.24 -17.60 -12.47
C SER A 139 1.33 -16.39 -12.60
N ILE A 140 0.50 -16.41 -13.65
CA ILE A 140 -0.48 -15.37 -13.95
C ILE A 140 -1.87 -16.00 -14.01
N HIS A 141 -2.80 -15.41 -13.28
CA HIS A 141 -4.21 -15.81 -13.26
C HIS A 141 -5.11 -14.62 -13.56
N TYR A 142 -6.24 -14.89 -14.20
CA TYR A 142 -7.29 -13.92 -14.49
C TYR A 142 -8.57 -14.38 -13.80
N GLY A 143 -9.21 -13.46 -13.07
CA GLY A 143 -10.39 -13.74 -12.25
C GLY A 143 -11.72 -13.24 -12.84
N TYR A 144 -11.74 -12.89 -14.12
CA TYR A 144 -12.90 -12.34 -14.84
C TYR A 144 -13.27 -13.18 -16.06
#